data_AF-A0A948CDR2-F1
#
_entry.id   AF-A0A948CDR2-F1
#
_cell.length_a   1.000
_cell.length_b   1.000
_cell.length_c   1.000
_cell.angle_alpha   90.00
_cell.angle_beta   90.00
_cell.angle_gamma   90.00
#
_symmetry.space_group_name_H-M   'P 1'
#
loop_
_entity.id
_entity.type
_entity.pdbx_description
1 polymer ?
#
loop_
_entity_poly.entity_id
_entity_poly.type
_entity_poly.pdbx_seq_one_letter_code
_entity_poly.pdbx_strand_id
1 'polypeptide(L)'
;AAGGPAEQTFSALVGLELRPRRLRDASTLWASLRTRQGPEARDGVWTHPDLLPTSSDLDDPLGFREDATAPTDLDAADFDAELRKLLDGDQSDE
;
A
#
# COMPACT_ATOMS: atom_id res chain seq x y z
N ALA A 1 3.53 -24.84 -12.60
CA ALA A 1 2.52 -25.78 -12.08
C ALA A 1 1.36 -24.96 -11.53
N ALA A 2 0.13 -25.24 -11.97
CA ALA A 2 -1.10 -24.69 -11.40
C ALA A 2 -1.83 -25.82 -10.68
N GLY A 3 -2.42 -25.58 -9.51
CA GLY A 3 -3.24 -26.56 -8.79
C GLY A 3 -2.49 -27.38 -7.74
N GLY A 4 -1.57 -26.76 -6.99
CA GLY A 4 -0.89 -27.45 -5.89
C GLY A 4 -1.86 -27.90 -4.79
N PRO A 5 -1.51 -28.91 -3.96
CA PRO A 5 -2.39 -29.40 -2.88
C PRO A 5 -2.88 -28.29 -1.95
N ALA A 6 -2.04 -27.28 -1.70
CA ALA A 6 -2.40 -26.12 -0.88
C ALA A 6 -3.51 -25.25 -1.51
N GLU A 7 -3.49 -25.05 -2.84
CA GLU A 7 -4.52 -24.26 -3.55
C GLU A 7 -5.88 -24.99 -3.52
N GLN A 8 -5.86 -26.32 -3.64
CA GLN A 8 -7.07 -27.16 -3.57
C GLN A 8 -7.70 -27.13 -2.17
N THR A 9 -6.88 -27.28 -1.12
CA THR A 9 -7.35 -27.19 0.27
C THR A 9 -7.88 -25.79 0.59
N PHE A 10 -7.22 -24.73 0.11
CA PHE A 10 -7.68 -23.36 0.31
C PHE A 10 -9.06 -23.13 -0.34
N SER A 11 -9.23 -23.60 -1.59
CA SER A 11 -10.53 -23.52 -2.27
C SER A 11 -11.62 -24.28 -1.52
N ALA A 12 -11.31 -25.48 -1.00
CA ALA A 12 -12.26 -26.28 -0.23
C ALA A 12 -12.65 -25.64 1.12
N LEU A 13 -11.72 -24.94 1.79
CA LEU A 13 -11.97 -24.36 3.12
C LEU A 13 -12.55 -22.94 3.07
N VAL A 14 -12.14 -22.13 2.08
CA VAL A 14 -12.45 -20.70 2.01
C VAL A 14 -13.43 -20.39 0.86
N GLY A 15 -13.60 -21.31 -0.10
CA GLY A 15 -14.47 -21.11 -1.26
C GLY A 15 -13.90 -20.16 -2.31
N LEU A 16 -12.59 -19.86 -2.25
CA LEU A 16 -11.91 -18.94 -3.14
C LEU A 16 -10.86 -19.65 -3.98
N GLU A 17 -10.83 -19.35 -5.29
CA GLU A 17 -9.83 -19.88 -6.21
C GLU A 17 -8.63 -18.95 -6.34
N LEU A 18 -7.43 -19.49 -6.07
CA LEU A 18 -6.18 -18.78 -6.30
C LEU A 18 -5.80 -18.84 -7.77
N ARG A 19 -5.72 -17.67 -8.40
CA ARG A 19 -5.21 -17.55 -9.77
C ARG A 19 -3.68 -17.40 -9.72
N PRO A 20 -2.88 -18.33 -10.29
CA PRO A 20 -1.42 -18.30 -10.15
C PRO A 20 -0.76 -17.01 -10.64
N ARG A 21 -1.36 -16.35 -11.64
CA ARG A 21 -0.92 -15.03 -12.11
C ARG A 21 -1.10 -13.97 -11.03
N ARG A 22 -2.31 -13.83 -10.48
CA ARG A 22 -2.63 -12.84 -9.44
C ARG A 22 -1.77 -13.01 -8.18
N LEU A 23 -1.44 -14.26 -7.81
CA LEU A 23 -0.54 -14.53 -6.68
C LEU A 23 0.88 -14.00 -6.94
N ARG A 24 1.40 -14.18 -8.15
CA ARG A 24 2.70 -13.65 -8.56
C ARG A 24 2.69 -12.12 -8.58
N ASP A 25 1.64 -11.53 -9.14
CA ASP A 25 1.48 -10.07 -9.21
C ASP A 25 1.45 -9.45 -7.79
N ALA A 26 0.70 -10.05 -6.86
CA ALA A 26 0.68 -9.62 -5.46
C ALA A 26 2.04 -9.79 -4.77
N SER A 27 2.75 -10.89 -5.05
CA SER A 27 4.10 -11.10 -4.51
C SER A 27 5.08 -10.02 -4.99
N THR A 28 5.02 -9.66 -6.27
CA THR A 28 5.81 -8.57 -6.86
C THR A 28 5.49 -7.23 -6.21
N LEU A 29 4.20 -6.92 -6.01
CA LEU A 29 3.74 -5.68 -5.38
C LEU A 29 4.35 -5.51 -3.97
N TRP A 30 4.21 -6.53 -3.12
CA TRP A 30 4.71 -6.46 -1.75
C TRP A 30 6.24 -6.49 -1.67
N ALA A 31 6.91 -7.12 -2.64
CA ALA A 31 8.37 -7.08 -2.74
C ALA A 31 8.87 -5.69 -3.19
N SER A 32 8.19 -5.06 -4.15
CA SER A 32 8.55 -3.72 -4.65
C SER A 32 8.41 -2.68 -3.53
N LEU A 33 7.28 -2.69 -2.82
CA LEU A 33 7.01 -1.77 -1.71
C LEU A 33 8.06 -1.89 -0.60
N ARG A 34 8.35 -3.13 -0.18
CA ARG A 34 9.38 -3.39 0.84
C ARG A 34 10.76 -2.94 0.40
N THR A 35 11.11 -3.15 -0.88
CA THR A 35 12.42 -2.77 -1.42
C THR A 35 12.58 -1.25 -1.49
N ARG A 36 11.51 -0.52 -1.83
CA ARG A 36 11.53 0.94 -1.95
C ARG A 36 11.42 1.67 -0.61
N GLN A 37 10.59 1.16 0.30
CA GLN A 37 10.16 1.90 1.50
C GLN A 37 10.39 1.15 2.83
N GLY A 38 10.93 -0.06 2.79
CA GLY A 38 11.22 -0.86 3.98
C GLY A 38 10.04 -1.73 4.48
N PRO A 39 10.30 -2.62 5.46
CA PRO A 39 9.28 -3.52 6.00
C PRO A 39 8.20 -2.79 6.80
N GLU A 40 8.52 -1.68 7.48
CA GLU A 40 7.56 -0.90 8.27
C GLU A 40 6.50 -0.26 7.36
N ALA A 41 6.89 0.28 6.21
CA ALA A 41 5.96 0.84 5.23
C ALA A 41 5.02 -0.25 4.65
N ARG A 42 5.56 -1.44 4.36
CA ARG A 42 4.76 -2.60 3.92
C ARG A 42 3.73 -2.99 4.98
N ASP A 43 4.14 -3.04 6.24
CA ASP A 43 3.29 -3.48 7.35
C ASP A 43 2.24 -2.41 7.70
N GLY A 44 2.60 -1.13 7.55
CA GLY A 44 1.69 0.00 7.75
C GLY A 44 0.45 -0.03 6.85
N VAL A 45 0.52 -0.66 5.67
CA VAL A 45 -0.64 -0.84 4.79
C VAL A 45 -1.78 -1.62 5.45
N TRP A 46 -1.49 -2.47 6.44
CA TRP A 46 -2.49 -3.24 7.18
C TRP A 46 -3.19 -2.45 8.29
N THR A 47 -2.77 -1.21 8.55
CA THR A 47 -3.35 -0.36 9.62
C THR A 47 -4.80 -0.01 9.35
N HIS A 48 -5.20 0.08 8.08
CA HIS A 48 -6.57 0.39 7.70
C HIS A 48 -6.95 -0.32 6.39
N PRO A 49 -8.17 -0.91 6.29
CA PRO A 49 -8.58 -1.68 5.12
C PRO A 49 -8.54 -0.88 3.81
N ASP A 50 -8.83 0.42 3.84
CA ASP A 50 -8.82 1.27 2.65
C ASP A 50 -7.42 1.49 2.05
N LEU A 51 -6.36 1.14 2.77
CA LEU A 51 -4.99 1.26 2.27
C LEU A 51 -4.57 0.02 1.48
N LEU A 52 -5.33 -1.07 1.57
CA LEU A 52 -5.00 -2.33 0.92
C LEU A 52 -5.03 -2.16 -0.61
N PRO A 53 -4.10 -2.83 -1.34
CA PRO A 53 -4.11 -2.82 -2.78
C PRO A 53 -5.40 -3.45 -3.32
N THR A 54 -5.89 -2.86 -4.39
CA THR A 54 -7.04 -3.31 -5.16
C THR A 54 -6.61 -4.20 -6.33
N SER A 55 -7.58 -4.66 -7.13
CA SER A 55 -7.27 -5.45 -8.32
C SER A 55 -6.48 -4.68 -9.39
N SER A 56 -6.67 -3.35 -9.51
CA SER A 56 -5.93 -2.54 -10.48
C SER A 56 -4.46 -2.39 -10.10
N ASP A 57 -4.16 -2.35 -8.80
CA ASP A 57 -2.78 -2.35 -8.31
C ASP A 57 -2.06 -3.67 -8.62
N LEU A 58 -2.81 -4.77 -8.79
CA LEU A 58 -2.25 -6.04 -9.27
C LEU A 58 -2.06 -6.07 -10.79
N ASP A 59 -2.68 -5.16 -11.55
CA ASP A 59 -2.42 -5.00 -12.98
C ASP A 59 -1.16 -4.15 -13.23
N ASP A 60 -0.79 -3.26 -12.29
CA ASP A 60 0.53 -2.60 -12.19
C ASP A 60 1.17 -2.74 -10.80
N PRO A 61 1.83 -3.88 -10.50
CA PRO A 61 2.44 -4.14 -9.20
C PRO A 61 3.56 -3.17 -8.78
N LEU A 62 4.16 -2.46 -9.74
CA LEU A 62 5.27 -1.54 -9.44
C LEU A 62 4.78 -0.13 -9.11
N GLY A 63 3.67 0.28 -9.73
CA GLY A 63 3.05 1.59 -9.50
C GLY A 63 2.34 1.72 -8.15
N PHE A 64 2.02 0.61 -7.46
CA PHE A 64 1.38 0.69 -6.14
C PHE A 64 2.22 1.53 -5.16
N ARG A 65 1.66 2.66 -4.74
CA ARG A 65 2.29 3.61 -3.81
C ARG A 65 3.69 4.04 -4.28
N GLU A 66 3.89 4.21 -5.58
CA GLU A 66 5.15 4.74 -6.12
C GLU A 66 5.44 6.15 -5.56
N ASP A 67 4.43 7.01 -5.57
CA ASP A 67 4.51 8.40 -5.10
C ASP A 67 4.34 8.55 -3.58
N ALA A 68 3.99 7.48 -2.86
CA ALA A 68 3.84 7.55 -1.42
C ALA A 68 5.23 7.61 -0.77
N THR A 69 5.67 8.82 -0.42
CA THR A 69 6.84 9.00 0.42
C THR A 69 6.53 8.55 1.85
N ALA A 70 7.49 7.91 2.49
CA ALA A 70 7.43 7.75 3.95
C ALA A 70 7.27 9.14 4.57
N PRO A 71 6.45 9.29 5.63
CA PRO A 71 6.36 10.55 6.36
C PRO A 71 7.79 10.99 6.67
N THR A 72 8.15 12.20 6.25
CA THR A 72 9.40 12.80 6.70
C THR A 72 9.28 12.92 8.22
N ASP A 73 10.33 12.59 8.96
CA ASP A 73 10.41 12.86 10.40
C ASP A 73 10.43 14.38 10.60
N LEU A 74 9.27 15.01 10.46
CA LEU A 74 9.03 16.37 10.86
C LEU A 74 8.81 16.35 12.36
N ASP A 75 9.53 17.20 13.07
CA ASP A 75 9.20 17.40 14.46
C ASP A 75 7.82 18.08 14.58
N ALA A 76 7.23 17.98 15.77
CA ALA A 76 5.88 18.51 16.00
C ALA A 76 5.83 20.04 15.81
N ALA A 77 6.94 20.75 16.02
CA ALA A 77 6.97 22.20 15.88
C ALA A 77 6.96 22.63 14.41
N ASP A 78 7.72 21.95 13.56
CA ASP A 78 7.75 22.15 12.11
C ASP A 78 6.40 21.78 11.48
N PHE A 79 5.79 20.68 11.93
CA PHE A 79 4.45 20.29 11.49
C PHE A 79 3.40 21.35 11.85
N ASP A 80 3.37 21.84 13.09
CA ASP A 80 2.45 22.88 13.54
C ASP A 80 2.67 24.22 12.80
N ALA A 81 3.92 24.53 12.44
CA ALA A 81 4.25 25.73 11.68
C ALA A 81 3.71 25.67 10.24
N GLU A 82 3.94 24.58 9.51
CA GLU A 82 3.41 24.41 8.15
C GLU A 82 1.89 24.26 8.14
N LEU A 83 1.30 23.61 9.15
CA LEU A 83 -0.15 23.53 9.30
C LEU A 83 -0.78 24.92 9.50
N ARG A 84 -0.18 25.77 10.34
CA ARG A 84 -0.63 27.15 10.54
C ARG A 84 -0.55 27.94 9.23
N LYS A 85 0.54 27.83 8.49
CA LYS A 85 0.70 28.47 7.18
C LYS A 85 -0.35 28.01 6.16
N LEU A 86 -0.72 26.73 6.15
CA LEU A 86 -1.78 26.21 5.28
C LEU A 86 -3.17 26.77 5.66
N LEU A 87 -3.46 26.86 6.96
CA LEU A 87 -4.74 27.35 7.48
C LEU A 87 -4.89 28.88 7.36
N ASP A 88 -3.78 29.61 7.52
CA ASP A 88 -3.75 31.08 7.41
C ASP A 88 -3.66 31.54 5.93
N GLY A 89 -3.26 30.64 5.01
CA GLY A 89 -3.03 30.90 3.59
C GLY A 89 -4.27 31.09 2.71
N ASP A 90 -5.49 31.14 3.30
CA ASP A 90 -6.76 31.38 2.61
C ASP A 90 -7.41 32.73 3.02
N GLN A 91 -6.70 33.57 3.78
CA GLN A 91 -7.23 34.84 4.33
C GLN A 91 -6.66 36.10 3.67
N SER A 92 -6.01 35.99 2.50
CA SER A 92 -5.36 37.13 1.82
C SER A 92 -5.85 37.36 0.39
N ASP A 93 -7.15 37.26 0.15
CA ASP A 93 -7.81 37.87 -1.01
C ASP A 93 -8.93 38.81 -0.52
N GLU A 94 -8.55 40.05 -0.22
CA GLU A 94 -9.43 41.23 -0.29
C GLU A 94 -8.70 42.38 -1.02
#